data_AF-A0A7D5EXJ8-F1
#
_entry.id   AF-A0A7D5EXJ8-F1
#
_cell.length_a   1.000
_cell.length_b   1.000
_cell.length_c   1.000
_cell.angle_alpha   90.00
_cell.angle_beta   90.00
_cell.angle_gamma   90.00
#
_symmetry.space_group_name_H-M   'P 1'
#
loop_
_entity.id
_entity.type
_entity.pdbx_description
1 polymer ?
#
loop_
_entity_poly.entity_id
_entity_poly.type
_entity_poly.pdbx_seq_one_letter_code
_entity_poly.pdbx_strand_id
1 'polypeptide(L)'
;MNTNERWIALFSTELERRDVSDERIRDEVDTVRVHLRDGDDDAQDAFGDPVAYAATLASPRSDDVPSRSIILALFAAIAMFIVFVIASVRWVDGDASASPWSIVGGVGLMIAVVTLSVSLTRRAVAAALRDVLDQRSDAQWSRASTLLLLVPWTFIGFAGLVLALAALR
;
A
#
# COMPACT_ATOMS: atom_id res chain seq x y z
N MET A 1 -30.45 8.58 -25.54
CA MET A 1 -29.07 8.30 -25.12
C MET A 1 -28.18 9.14 -26.01
N ASN A 2 -27.46 10.10 -25.41
CA ASN A 2 -26.58 11.01 -26.15
C ASN A 2 -25.40 10.22 -26.75
N THR A 3 -24.80 10.69 -27.85
CA THR A 3 -23.66 10.05 -28.52
C THR A 3 -22.51 9.82 -27.53
N ASN A 4 -22.26 10.79 -26.65
CA ASN A 4 -21.25 10.73 -25.60
C ASN A 4 -21.56 9.69 -24.52
N GLU A 5 -22.83 9.55 -24.11
CA GLU A 5 -23.23 8.52 -23.15
C GLU A 5 -23.05 7.12 -23.71
N ARG A 6 -23.35 6.94 -25.00
CA ARG A 6 -23.13 5.68 -25.71
C ARG A 6 -21.65 5.34 -25.81
N TRP A 7 -20.82 6.33 -26.10
CA TRP A 7 -19.36 6.17 -26.14
C TRP A 7 -18.82 5.73 -24.77
N ILE A 8 -19.22 6.43 -23.69
CA ILE A 8 -18.77 6.11 -22.31
C ILE A 8 -19.22 4.71 -21.89
N ALA A 9 -20.45 4.31 -22.22
CA ALA A 9 -20.94 2.96 -21.89
C ALA A 9 -20.10 1.86 -22.57
N LEU A 10 -19.77 2.05 -23.86
CA LEU A 10 -18.91 1.11 -24.59
C LEU A 10 -17.48 1.09 -24.04
N PHE A 11 -16.93 2.26 -23.71
CA PHE A 11 -15.62 2.40 -23.09
C PHE A 11 -15.53 1.69 -21.73
N SER A 12 -16.50 1.92 -20.83
CA SER A 12 -16.58 1.23 -19.53
C SER A 12 -16.68 -0.29 -19.70
N THR A 13 -17.55 -0.74 -20.61
CA THR A 13 -17.74 -2.17 -20.90
C THR A 13 -16.45 -2.82 -21.40
N GLU A 14 -15.67 -2.12 -22.24
CA GLU A 14 -14.41 -2.66 -22.75
C GLU A 14 -13.30 -2.67 -21.68
N LEU A 15 -13.27 -1.69 -20.76
CA LEU A 15 -12.36 -1.73 -19.62
C LEU A 15 -12.68 -2.89 -18.67
N GLU A 16 -13.97 -3.14 -18.38
CA GLU A 16 -14.42 -4.31 -17.60
C GLU A 16 -13.98 -5.62 -18.27
N ARG A 17 -14.15 -5.73 -19.60
CA ARG A 17 -13.72 -6.90 -20.38
C ARG A 17 -12.21 -7.17 -20.29
N ARG A 18 -11.43 -6.15 -19.98
CA ARG A 18 -9.97 -6.19 -19.87
C ARG A 18 -9.47 -6.35 -18.43
N ASP A 19 -10.38 -6.66 -17.49
CA ASP A 19 -10.08 -6.91 -16.09
C ASP A 19 -9.43 -5.70 -15.39
N VAL A 20 -9.79 -4.48 -15.83
CA VAL A 20 -9.41 -3.25 -15.14
C VAL A 20 -10.25 -3.11 -13.88
N SER A 21 -9.65 -2.68 -12.76
CA SER A 21 -10.37 -2.54 -11.50
C SER A 21 -11.51 -1.52 -11.58
N ASP A 22 -12.62 -1.79 -10.89
CA ASP A 22 -13.80 -0.91 -10.84
C ASP A 22 -13.46 0.53 -10.42
N GLU A 23 -12.50 0.70 -9.51
CA GLU A 23 -11.96 2.00 -9.07
C GLU A 23 -11.38 2.77 -10.25
N ARG A 24 -10.48 2.11 -10.99
CA ARG A 24 -9.80 2.71 -12.14
C ARG A 24 -10.76 2.97 -13.29
N ILE A 25 -11.75 2.10 -13.51
CA ILE A 25 -12.81 2.35 -14.49
C ILE A 25 -13.55 3.64 -14.15
N ARG A 26 -13.91 3.83 -12.87
CA ARG A 26 -14.62 5.02 -12.42
C ARG A 26 -13.80 6.29 -12.63
N ASP A 27 -12.52 6.28 -12.27
CA ASP A 27 -11.61 7.42 -12.42
C ASP A 27 -11.41 7.81 -13.89
N GLU A 28 -11.18 6.83 -14.77
CA GLU A 28 -10.96 7.09 -16.19
C GLU A 28 -12.27 7.56 -16.86
N VAL A 29 -13.42 7.00 -16.47
CA VAL A 29 -14.74 7.48 -16.93
C VAL A 29 -15.03 8.90 -16.45
N ASP A 30 -14.71 9.24 -15.20
CA ASP A 30 -14.92 10.58 -14.67
C ASP A 30 -14.00 11.59 -15.37
N THR A 31 -12.75 11.22 -15.61
CA THR A 31 -11.79 12.02 -16.40
C THR A 31 -12.34 12.35 -17.79
N VAL A 32 -12.87 11.35 -18.51
CA VAL A 32 -13.51 11.55 -19.81
C VAL A 32 -14.73 12.46 -19.69
N ARG A 33 -15.59 12.26 -18.68
CA ARG A 33 -16.78 13.10 -18.47
C ARG A 33 -16.42 14.56 -18.18
N VAL A 34 -15.40 14.80 -17.37
CA VAL A 34 -14.92 16.15 -17.08
C VAL A 34 -14.42 16.80 -18.37
N HIS A 35 -13.63 16.08 -19.17
CA HIS A 35 -13.13 16.60 -20.44
C HIS A 35 -14.26 16.93 -21.43
N LEU A 36 -15.28 16.06 -21.55
CA LEU A 36 -16.44 16.29 -22.42
C LEU A 36 -17.40 17.36 -21.91
N ARG A 37 -17.35 17.66 -20.61
CA ARG A 37 -18.13 18.76 -20.03
C ARG A 37 -17.47 20.11 -20.27
N ASP A 38 -16.14 20.13 -20.24
CA ASP A 38 -15.35 21.33 -20.37
C ASP A 38 -15.00 21.64 -21.84
N GLY A 39 -15.02 20.62 -22.71
CA GLY A 39 -14.88 20.72 -24.16
C GLY A 39 -16.23 20.74 -24.88
N ASP A 40 -16.27 21.36 -26.05
CA ASP A 40 -17.46 21.41 -26.94
C ASP A 40 -17.41 20.29 -28.00
N ASP A 41 -16.42 19.39 -27.91
CA ASP A 41 -16.18 18.31 -28.85
C ASP A 41 -16.93 17.02 -28.46
N ASP A 42 -17.40 16.27 -29.45
CA ASP A 42 -17.98 14.95 -29.23
C ASP A 42 -16.91 13.91 -28.83
N ALA A 43 -17.30 12.91 -28.05
CA ALA A 43 -16.39 11.89 -27.52
C ALA A 43 -15.64 11.12 -28.61
N GLN A 44 -16.29 10.89 -29.74
CA GLN A 44 -15.68 10.23 -30.89
C GLN A 44 -14.57 11.08 -31.52
N ASP A 45 -14.72 12.39 -31.54
CA ASP A 45 -13.75 13.31 -32.14
C ASP A 45 -12.57 13.57 -31.18
N ALA A 46 -12.86 13.72 -29.89
CA ALA A 46 -11.84 13.95 -28.86
C ALA A 46 -10.98 12.70 -28.55
N PHE A 47 -11.60 11.53 -28.45
CA PHE A 47 -10.95 10.31 -27.95
C PHE A 47 -10.84 9.18 -28.97
N GLY A 48 -11.53 9.29 -30.12
CA GLY A 48 -11.55 8.25 -31.15
C GLY A 48 -12.48 7.09 -30.82
N ASP A 49 -12.12 5.88 -31.26
CA ASP A 49 -12.90 4.67 -31.01
C ASP A 49 -12.77 4.22 -29.53
N PRO A 50 -13.89 3.99 -28.81
CA PRO A 50 -13.87 3.67 -27.38
C PRO A 50 -13.12 2.35 -27.09
N VAL A 51 -13.17 1.39 -28.01
CA VAL A 51 -12.49 0.10 -27.85
C VAL A 51 -10.98 0.24 -28.01
N ALA A 52 -10.55 0.98 -29.03
CA ALA A 52 -9.15 1.33 -29.23
C ALA A 52 -8.60 2.17 -28.07
N TYR A 53 -9.37 3.14 -27.57
CA TYR A 53 -8.95 3.98 -26.45
C TYR A 53 -8.84 3.19 -25.14
N ALA A 54 -9.81 2.33 -24.83
CA ALA A 54 -9.70 1.39 -23.69
C ALA A 54 -8.46 0.50 -23.80
N ALA A 55 -8.03 0.16 -25.02
CA ALA A 55 -6.84 -0.66 -25.23
C ALA A 55 -5.54 0.01 -24.84
N THR A 56 -5.43 1.32 -25.04
CA THR A 56 -4.23 2.07 -24.65
C THR A 56 -4.13 2.19 -23.13
N LEU A 57 -5.27 2.34 -22.45
CA LEU A 57 -5.34 2.46 -20.99
C LEU A 57 -5.15 1.13 -20.26
N ALA A 58 -5.64 0.02 -20.82
CA ALA A 58 -5.52 -1.30 -20.20
C ALA A 58 -4.11 -1.92 -20.29
N SER A 59 -3.17 -1.29 -21.01
CA SER A 59 -1.78 -1.73 -20.97
C SER A 59 -1.22 -1.60 -19.55
N PRO A 60 -0.50 -2.60 -19.00
CA PRO A 60 0.03 -2.54 -17.66
C PRO A 60 0.88 -1.27 -17.50
N ARG A 61 0.41 -0.31 -16.71
CA ARG A 61 1.25 0.82 -16.29
C ARG A 61 2.39 0.21 -15.49
N SER A 62 3.61 0.52 -15.88
CA SER A 62 4.87 0.05 -15.27
C SER A 62 5.04 0.41 -13.79
N ASP A 63 4.05 1.07 -13.18
CA ASP A 63 4.06 1.55 -11.80
C ASP A 63 3.65 0.48 -10.78
N ASP A 64 3.10 -0.66 -11.21
CA ASP A 64 2.64 -1.75 -10.33
C ASP A 64 3.74 -2.73 -9.90
N VAL A 65 4.98 -2.56 -10.38
CA VAL A 65 6.10 -3.40 -9.93
C VAL A 65 6.79 -2.68 -8.76
N PRO A 66 6.80 -3.27 -7.54
CA PRO A 66 7.52 -2.69 -6.40
C PRO A 66 8.95 -2.38 -6.82
N SER A 67 9.33 -1.10 -6.74
CA SER A 67 10.65 -0.67 -7.19
C SER A 67 11.73 -1.51 -6.50
N ARG A 68 12.80 -1.86 -7.23
CA ARG A 68 13.89 -2.72 -6.75
C ARG A 68 14.44 -2.26 -5.39
N SER A 69 14.41 -0.96 -5.11
CA SER A 69 14.80 -0.36 -3.84
C SER A 69 13.89 -0.75 -2.67
N ILE A 70 12.57 -0.87 -2.88
CA ILE A 70 11.61 -1.33 -1.86
C ILE A 70 11.89 -2.80 -1.51
N ILE A 71 12.12 -3.64 -2.52
CA ILE A 71 12.44 -5.06 -2.31
C ILE A 71 13.74 -5.20 -1.50
N LEU A 72 14.79 -4.47 -1.88
CA LEU A 72 16.07 -4.45 -1.14
C LEU A 72 15.91 -3.95 0.29
N ALA A 73 15.10 -2.90 0.51
CA ALA A 73 14.84 -2.38 1.85
C ALA A 73 14.11 -3.41 2.72
N LEU A 74 13.15 -4.15 2.17
CA LEU A 74 12.44 -5.21 2.88
C LEU A 74 13.38 -6.35 3.28
N PHE A 75 14.25 -6.80 2.36
CA PHE A 75 15.27 -7.81 2.67
C PHE A 75 16.24 -7.35 3.75
N ALA A 76 16.70 -6.09 3.71
CA ALA A 76 17.57 -5.52 4.73
C ALA A 76 16.89 -5.48 6.11
N ALA A 77 15.60 -5.10 6.16
CA ALA A 77 14.83 -5.08 7.40
C ALA A 77 14.67 -6.49 8.00
N ILE A 78 14.36 -7.50 7.18
CA ILE A 78 14.25 -8.89 7.63
C ILE A 78 15.60 -9.40 8.15
N ALA A 79 16.69 -9.17 7.43
CA ALA A 79 18.03 -9.58 7.85
C ALA A 79 18.42 -8.96 9.19
N MET A 80 18.17 -7.66 9.36
CA MET A 80 18.50 -6.95 10.60
C MET A 80 17.62 -7.43 11.78
N PHE A 81 16.34 -7.76 11.54
CA PHE A 81 15.47 -8.39 12.54
C PHE A 81 15.98 -9.75 13.01
N ILE A 82 16.43 -10.61 12.07
CA ILE A 82 17.02 -11.92 12.42
C ILE A 82 18.27 -11.73 13.29
N VAL A 83 19.15 -10.80 12.93
CA VAL A 83 20.36 -10.51 13.71
C VAL A 83 20.01 -10.05 15.13
N PHE A 84 18.98 -9.21 15.27
CA PHE A 84 18.50 -8.77 16.59
C PHE A 84 17.97 -9.92 17.43
N VAL A 85 17.12 -10.79 16.88
CA VAL A 85 16.60 -11.96 17.61
C VAL A 85 17.73 -12.87 18.08
N ILE A 86 18.72 -13.15 17.22
CA ILE A 86 19.89 -13.97 17.59
C ILE A 86 20.69 -13.31 18.73
N ALA A 87 20.92 -12.00 18.64
CA ALA A 87 21.62 -11.24 19.67
C ALA A 87 20.86 -11.24 21.00
N SER A 88 19.53 -11.05 20.97
CA SER A 88 18.68 -11.08 22.16
C SER A 88 18.66 -12.45 22.83
N VAL A 89 18.56 -13.54 22.07
CA VAL A 89 18.60 -14.91 22.63
C VAL A 89 19.94 -15.17 23.33
N ARG A 90 21.07 -14.81 22.69
CA ARG A 90 22.39 -14.97 23.30
C ARG A 90 22.59 -14.15 24.57
N TRP A 91 22.01 -12.95 24.61
CA TRP A 91 22.04 -12.11 25.80
C TRP A 91 21.23 -12.70 26.95
N VAL A 92 20.06 -13.28 26.67
CA VAL A 92 19.22 -13.96 27.67
C VAL A 92 19.91 -15.21 28.21
N ASP A 93 20.60 -15.99 27.37
CA ASP A 93 21.33 -17.21 27.78
C ASP A 93 22.55 -16.92 28.69
N GLY A 94 22.77 -15.65 29.09
CA GLY A 94 23.83 -15.26 30.01
C GLY A 94 25.23 -15.30 29.37
N ASP A 95 25.29 -15.41 28.04
CA ASP A 95 26.53 -15.41 27.28
C ASP A 95 27.05 -13.96 27.22
N ALA A 96 27.77 -13.55 28.27
CA ALA A 96 28.32 -12.20 28.47
C ALA A 96 29.40 -11.80 27.43
N SER A 97 29.62 -12.65 26.41
CA SER A 97 30.39 -12.34 25.21
C SER A 97 29.63 -11.46 24.21
N ALA A 98 28.37 -11.08 24.49
CA ALA A 98 27.59 -10.15 23.69
C ALA A 98 28.30 -8.79 23.58
N SER A 99 29.03 -8.60 22.48
CA SER A 99 29.77 -7.39 22.17
C SER A 99 28.86 -6.15 22.30
N PRO A 100 29.30 -5.04 22.93
CA PRO A 100 28.52 -3.81 23.08
C PRO A 100 27.93 -3.28 21.78
N TRP A 101 28.58 -3.57 20.66
CA TRP A 101 28.12 -3.23 19.30
C TRP A 101 26.81 -3.92 18.91
N SER A 102 26.51 -5.10 19.46
CA SER A 102 25.24 -5.80 19.24
C SER A 102 24.07 -5.07 19.90
N ILE A 103 24.29 -4.45 21.07
CA ILE A 103 23.28 -3.64 21.77
C ILE A 103 22.99 -2.36 20.97
N VAL A 104 24.04 -1.66 20.52
CA VAL A 104 23.89 -0.45 19.70
C VAL A 104 23.19 -0.77 18.37
N GLY A 105 23.55 -1.89 17.73
CA GLY A 105 22.87 -2.38 16.53
C GLY A 105 21.40 -2.72 16.77
N GLY A 106 21.08 -3.35 17.91
CA GLY A 106 19.72 -3.67 18.29
C GLY A 106 18.86 -2.44 18.57
N VAL A 107 19.39 -1.45 19.29
CA VAL A 107 18.73 -0.16 19.51
C VAL A 107 18.53 0.59 18.18
N GLY A 108 19.55 0.60 17.32
CA GLY A 108 19.47 1.17 15.98
C GLY A 108 18.39 0.53 15.12
N LEU A 109 18.30 -0.81 15.12
CA LEU A 109 17.22 -1.54 14.46
C LEU A 109 15.86 -1.16 15.05
N MET A 110 15.72 -1.14 16.38
CA MET A 110 14.46 -0.79 17.04
C MET A 110 13.98 0.59 16.62
N ILE A 111 14.88 1.59 16.62
CA ILE A 111 14.58 2.94 16.13
C ILE A 111 14.22 2.90 14.65
N ALA A 112 14.95 2.16 13.82
CA ALA A 112 14.66 2.04 12.39
C ALA A 112 13.28 1.39 12.12
N VAL A 113 12.94 0.33 12.85
CA VAL A 113 11.65 -0.38 12.75
C VAL A 113 10.51 0.51 13.22
N VAL A 114 10.67 1.20 14.35
CA VAL A 114 9.67 2.17 14.85
C VAL A 114 9.51 3.32 13.85
N THR A 115 10.61 3.86 13.33
CA THR A 115 10.56 4.95 12.34
C THR A 115 9.90 4.49 11.04
N LEU A 116 10.24 3.29 10.57
CA LEU A 116 9.65 2.69 9.37
C LEU A 116 8.15 2.43 9.58
N SER A 117 7.76 1.84 10.72
CA SER A 117 6.38 1.60 11.09
C SER A 117 5.59 2.91 11.15
N VAL A 118 6.11 3.94 11.83
CA VAL A 118 5.48 5.28 11.87
C VAL A 118 5.40 5.89 10.47
N SER A 119 6.42 5.71 9.62
CA SER A 119 6.42 6.23 8.25
C SER A 119 5.39 5.53 7.37
N LEU A 120 5.24 4.21 7.52
CA LEU A 120 4.26 3.39 6.81
C LEU A 120 2.85 3.73 7.29
N THR A 121 2.65 3.84 8.61
CA THR A 121 1.37 4.29 9.17
C THR A 121 1.05 5.70 8.71
N ARG A 122 2.01 6.64 8.68
CA ARG A 122 1.77 7.99 8.16
C ARG A 122 1.43 7.99 6.67
N ARG A 123 2.09 7.16 5.86
CA ARG A 123 1.78 7.04 4.42
C ARG A 123 0.43 6.39 4.18
N ALA A 124 0.12 5.33 4.92
CA ALA A 124 -1.18 4.66 4.88
C ALA A 124 -2.30 5.58 5.36
N VAL A 125 -2.06 6.35 6.44
CA VAL A 125 -3.00 7.35 6.97
C VAL A 125 -3.12 8.53 6.02
N ALA A 126 -2.06 8.99 5.36
CA ALA A 126 -2.13 10.06 4.36
C ALA A 126 -2.85 9.61 3.09
N ALA A 127 -2.61 8.37 2.64
CA ALA A 127 -3.35 7.76 1.53
C ALA A 127 -4.83 7.58 1.90
N ALA A 128 -5.11 7.02 3.07
CA ALA A 128 -6.48 6.83 3.56
C ALA A 128 -7.19 8.14 3.88
N LEU A 129 -6.50 9.18 4.36
CA LEU A 129 -7.07 10.52 4.54
C LEU A 129 -7.37 11.19 3.22
N ARG A 130 -6.53 10.98 2.19
CA ARG A 130 -6.78 11.48 0.84
C ARG A 130 -8.01 10.80 0.23
N ASP A 131 -8.13 9.49 0.43
CA ASP A 131 -9.25 8.66 0.02
C ASP A 131 -10.56 9.01 0.76
N VAL A 132 -10.46 9.29 2.07
CA VAL A 132 -11.58 9.73 2.94
C VAL A 132 -12.03 11.15 2.61
N LEU A 133 -11.11 12.03 2.23
CA LEU A 133 -11.44 13.37 1.77
C LEU A 133 -12.05 13.37 0.37
N ASP A 134 -11.76 12.35 -0.46
CA ASP A 134 -12.33 12.24 -1.81
C ASP A 134 -13.75 11.62 -1.83
N GLN A 135 -14.07 10.50 -1.15
CA GLN A 135 -15.48 10.04 -1.08
C GLN A 135 -15.81 8.87 -0.12
N ARG A 136 -16.59 9.18 0.93
CA ARG A 136 -17.80 8.45 1.41
C ARG A 136 -17.86 6.92 1.18
N SER A 137 -17.01 6.10 1.82
CA SER A 137 -17.19 4.64 1.90
C SER A 137 -17.22 4.11 3.35
N ASP A 138 -18.28 4.48 4.10
CA ASP A 138 -18.45 4.20 5.54
C ASP A 138 -18.43 2.71 5.94
N ALA A 139 -18.65 1.77 5.01
CA ALA A 139 -18.78 0.34 5.35
C ALA A 139 -17.46 -0.46 5.32
N GLN A 140 -16.51 -0.10 4.45
CA GLN A 140 -15.25 -0.84 4.30
C GLN A 140 -14.17 -0.32 5.28
N TRP A 141 -14.27 0.96 5.66
CA TRP A 141 -13.35 1.63 6.57
C TRP A 141 -13.34 1.07 8.00
N SER A 142 -14.49 0.60 8.50
CA SER A 142 -14.60 -0.02 9.84
C SER A 142 -13.70 -1.25 9.98
N ARG A 143 -13.65 -2.12 8.96
CA ARG A 143 -12.86 -3.36 9.02
C ARG A 143 -11.37 -3.11 8.81
N ALA A 144 -11.04 -2.24 7.85
CA ALA A 144 -9.64 -1.90 7.56
C ALA A 144 -8.98 -1.09 8.69
N SER A 145 -9.70 -0.12 9.29
CA SER A 145 -9.18 0.66 10.42
C SER A 145 -8.96 -0.19 11.66
N THR A 146 -9.86 -1.13 11.97
CA THR A 146 -9.69 -2.03 13.12
C THR A 146 -8.46 -2.92 12.95
N LEU A 147 -8.25 -3.46 11.76
CA LEU A 147 -7.06 -4.25 11.46
C LEU A 147 -5.78 -3.40 11.52
N LEU A 148 -5.77 -2.23 10.88
CA LEU A 148 -4.62 -1.32 10.85
C LEU A 148 -4.25 -0.76 12.24
N LEU A 149 -5.24 -0.48 13.08
CA LEU A 149 -5.02 -0.05 14.46
C LEU A 149 -4.42 -1.17 15.30
N LEU A 150 -4.76 -2.44 15.01
CA LEU A 150 -4.20 -3.59 15.73
C LEU A 150 -2.78 -3.96 15.27
N VAL A 151 -2.36 -3.64 14.05
CA VAL A 151 -1.03 -4.03 13.53
C VAL A 151 0.12 -3.61 14.47
N PRO A 152 0.21 -2.34 14.96
CA PRO A 152 1.26 -1.95 15.90
C PRO A 152 1.19 -2.73 17.22
N TRP A 153 -0.03 -3.00 17.72
CA TRP A 153 -0.23 -3.74 18.98
C TRP A 153 0.12 -5.22 18.87
N THR A 154 -0.06 -5.84 17.70
CA THR A 154 0.42 -7.21 17.47
C THR A 154 1.94 -7.30 17.56
N PHE A 155 2.65 -6.27 17.09
CA PHE A 155 4.11 -6.21 17.16
C PHE A 155 4.61 -6.00 18.60
N ILE A 156 3.98 -5.09 19.35
CA ILE A 156 4.29 -4.85 20.77
C ILE A 156 3.95 -6.09 21.61
N GLY A 157 2.78 -6.70 21.38
CA GLY A 157 2.36 -7.92 22.07
C GLY A 157 3.27 -9.10 21.77
N PHE A 158 3.70 -9.26 20.52
CA PHE A 158 4.64 -10.30 20.12
C PHE A 158 6.02 -10.11 20.77
N ALA A 159 6.56 -8.89 20.79
CA ALA A 159 7.81 -8.58 21.46
C ALA A 159 7.73 -8.84 22.98
N GLY A 160 6.62 -8.46 23.62
CA GLY A 160 6.37 -8.74 25.04
C GLY A 160 6.25 -10.23 25.34
N LEU A 161 5.59 -11.00 24.47
CA LEU A 161 5.45 -12.46 24.61
C LEU A 161 6.79 -13.17 24.49
N VAL A 162 7.64 -12.75 23.55
CA VAL A 162 9.01 -13.29 23.40
C VAL A 162 9.84 -13.01 24.66
N LEU A 163 9.75 -11.80 25.21
CA LEU A 163 10.41 -11.44 26.48
C LEU A 163 9.89 -12.26 27.67
N ALA A 164 8.58 -12.47 27.75
CA ALA A 164 7.97 -13.27 28.82
C ALA A 164 8.40 -14.74 28.75
N LEU A 165 8.41 -15.35 27.55
CA LEU A 165 8.88 -16.71 27.33
C LEU A 165 10.38 -16.86 27.62
N ALA A 166 11.18 -15.84 27.30
CA ALA A 166 12.60 -15.80 27.62
C ALA A 166 12.87 -15.74 29.13
N ALA A 167 12.04 -15.02 29.89
CA ALA A 167 12.18 -14.89 31.35
C ALA A 167 11.67 -16.11 32.16
N LEU A 168 10.93 -17.02 31.52
CA LEU A 168 10.39 -18.24 32.12
C LEU A 168 11.33 -19.46 31.99
N ARG A 169 12.48 -19.30 31.34
CA ARG A 169 13.55 -20.31 31.22
C ARG A 169 14.66 -20.03 32.22
#